data_AF-A0A1A9S3E8-F1
#
_entry.id   AF-A0A1A9S3E8-F1
#
_cell.length_a   1.000
_cell.length_b   1.000
_cell.length_c   1.000
_cell.angle_alpha   90.00
_cell.angle_beta   90.00
_cell.angle_gamma   90.00
#
_symmetry.space_group_name_H-M   'P 1'
#
loop_
_entity.id
_entity.type
_entity.pdbx_description
1 polymer ?
#
loop_
_entity_poly.entity_id
_entity_poly.type
_entity_poly.pdbx_seq_one_letter_code
_entity_poly.pdbx_strand_id
1 'polypeptide(L)'
;MRSIFFLDSVLSTKIITLIYWLLLLVNNLFAIGLMMGGFAGGQSQIEAQQVGGVMGIFAGLGLLIFGNLIIRLWAEFTVVMFKIQQNTYKTAERIGYLIEQNRKYPRQGE
;
A
#
# COMPACT_ATOMS: atom_id res chain seq x y z
N MET A 1 16.01 15.62 -18.76
CA MET A 1 15.77 14.87 -17.51
C MET A 1 14.32 14.34 -17.44
N ARG A 2 13.80 13.75 -18.51
CA ARG A 2 12.35 13.46 -18.72
C ARG A 2 11.93 12.00 -18.53
N SER A 3 12.86 11.11 -18.19
CA SER A 3 12.60 9.66 -18.12
C SER A 3 12.43 9.10 -16.70
N ILE A 4 12.69 9.90 -15.66
CA ILE A 4 12.60 9.45 -14.26
C ILE A 4 11.12 9.32 -13.85
N PHE A 5 10.26 10.24 -14.25
CA PHE A 5 8.84 10.26 -13.85
C PHE A 5 7.96 9.19 -14.50
N PHE A 6 8.28 8.75 -15.73
CA PHE A 6 7.48 7.71 -16.41
C PHE A 6 7.79 6.31 -15.89
N LEU A 7 9.02 6.10 -15.42
CA LEU A 7 9.39 4.92 -14.66
C LEU A 7 8.83 5.00 -13.24
N ASP A 8 8.91 6.14 -12.54
CA ASP A 8 8.35 6.32 -11.19
C ASP A 8 6.84 6.03 -11.10
N SER A 9 6.07 6.39 -12.12
CA SER A 9 4.63 6.15 -12.15
C SER A 9 4.29 4.64 -12.12
N VAL A 10 4.93 3.86 -12.98
CA VAL A 10 4.72 2.41 -13.06
C VAL A 10 5.46 1.69 -11.94
N LEU A 11 6.63 2.20 -11.55
CA LEU A 11 7.46 1.71 -10.46
C LEU A 11 6.77 1.91 -9.12
N SER A 12 6.07 3.03 -8.89
CA SER A 12 5.27 3.30 -7.68
C SER A 12 4.22 2.21 -7.48
N THR A 13 3.44 1.90 -8.51
CA THR A 13 2.43 0.81 -8.43
C THR A 13 3.08 -0.53 -8.10
N LYS A 14 4.22 -0.86 -8.73
CA LYS A 14 4.97 -2.10 -8.46
C LYS A 14 5.61 -2.12 -7.06
N ILE A 15 6.14 -0.99 -6.58
CA ILE A 15 6.72 -0.84 -5.24
C ILE A 15 5.64 -1.05 -4.18
N ILE A 16 4.45 -0.51 -4.38
CA ILE A 16 3.35 -0.68 -3.43
C ILE A 16 2.92 -2.14 -3.37
N THR A 17 2.88 -2.84 -4.52
CA THR A 17 2.62 -4.28 -4.51
C THR A 17 3.72 -5.06 -3.78
N LEU A 18 4.99 -4.66 -3.91
CA LEU A 18 6.10 -5.28 -3.17
C LEU A 18 5.97 -5.05 -1.65
N ILE A 19 5.65 -3.82 -1.25
CA ILE A 19 5.40 -3.46 0.15
C ILE A 19 4.18 -4.23 0.70
N TYR A 20 3.13 -4.41 -0.10
CA TYR A 20 1.98 -5.23 0.27
C TYR A 20 2.40 -6.67 0.60
N TRP A 21 3.18 -7.31 -0.28
CA TRP A 21 3.67 -8.67 -0.01
C TRP A 21 4.56 -8.74 1.23
N LEU A 22 5.42 -7.74 1.43
CA LEU A 22 6.30 -7.67 2.60
C LEU A 22 5.50 -7.47 3.91
N LEU A 23 4.54 -6.54 3.92
CA LEU A 23 3.66 -6.28 5.07
C LEU A 23 2.82 -7.52 5.40
N LEU A 24 2.30 -8.20 4.38
CA LEU A 24 1.52 -9.41 4.55
C LEU A 24 2.38 -10.53 5.15
N LEU A 25 3.61 -10.70 4.68
CA LEU A 25 4.57 -11.65 5.24
C LEU A 25 4.85 -11.33 6.72
N VAL A 26 5.17 -10.07 7.04
CA VAL A 26 5.44 -9.63 8.42
C VAL A 26 4.22 -9.86 9.33
N ASN A 27 3.01 -9.50 8.88
CA ASN A 27 1.79 -9.72 9.67
C ASN A 27 1.53 -11.21 9.94
N ASN A 28 1.77 -12.08 8.95
CA ASN A 28 1.64 -13.53 9.15
C ASN A 28 2.70 -14.07 10.13
N LEU A 29 3.95 -13.60 10.05
CA LEU A 29 4.98 -13.98 11.02
C LEU A 29 4.67 -13.51 12.44
N PHE A 30 4.16 -12.28 12.59
CA PHE A 30 3.72 -11.75 13.88
C PHE A 30 2.53 -12.53 14.44
N ALA A 31 1.51 -12.83 13.61
CA ALA A 31 0.35 -13.61 14.02
C ALA A 31 0.75 -15.03 14.48
N ILE A 32 1.60 -15.71 13.71
CA ILE A 32 2.10 -17.05 14.06
C ILE A 32 3.00 -16.98 15.30
N GLY A 33 3.86 -15.97 15.40
CA GLY A 33 4.73 -15.73 16.57
C GLY A 33 3.93 -15.54 17.86
N LEU A 34 2.81 -14.80 17.82
CA LEU A 34 1.90 -14.65 18.95
C LEU A 34 1.24 -15.97 19.34
N MET A 35 0.84 -16.80 18.37
CA MET A 35 0.28 -18.13 18.65
C MET A 35 1.32 -19.08 19.28
N MET A 36 2.57 -19.04 18.81
CA MET A 36 3.66 -19.88 19.32
C MET A 36 4.16 -19.42 20.69
N GLY A 37 4.27 -18.11 20.91
CA GLY A 37 4.66 -17.51 22.20
C GLY A 37 3.60 -17.65 23.30
N GLY A 38 2.33 -17.86 22.93
CA GLY A 38 1.28 -18.24 23.89
C GLY A 38 1.35 -19.69 24.36
N PHE A 39 2.10 -20.56 23.65
CA PHE A 39 2.17 -22.00 23.92
C PHE A 39 3.45 -22.43 24.64
N ALA A 40 4.58 -21.82 24.30
CA ALA A 40 5.82 -21.93 25.08
C ALA A 40 5.96 -20.66 25.92
N GLY A 41 6.15 -20.74 27.23
CA GLY A 41 6.35 -19.60 28.14
C GLY A 41 7.62 -18.77 27.87
N GLY A 42 7.78 -18.32 26.62
CA GLY A 42 8.90 -17.58 26.07
C GLY A 42 8.70 -16.09 26.31
N GLN A 43 9.32 -15.65 27.38
CA GLN A 43 9.51 -14.28 27.80
C GLN A 43 10.21 -13.46 26.69
N SER A 44 9.48 -12.88 25.74
CA SER A 44 10.01 -11.81 24.88
C SER A 44 9.19 -10.53 25.07
N GLN A 45 9.86 -9.55 25.68
CA GLN A 45 9.35 -8.34 26.28
C GLN A 45 8.93 -7.26 25.27
N ILE A 46 7.92 -7.53 24.45
CA ILE A 46 7.12 -6.45 23.86
C ILE A 46 5.67 -6.73 24.27
N GLU A 47 5.33 -6.22 25.45
CA GLU A 47 3.99 -6.22 26.04
C GLU A 47 3.38 -7.61 26.28
N ALA A 48 4.07 -8.39 27.11
CA ALA A 48 3.48 -9.48 27.90
C ALA A 48 2.53 -8.93 28.98
N GLN A 49 1.55 -8.09 28.61
CA GLN A 49 0.51 -7.67 29.53
C GLN A 49 -0.70 -8.61 29.40
N GLN A 50 -0.65 -9.66 30.22
CA GLN A 50 -1.79 -10.40 30.79
C GLN A 50 -2.51 -11.46 29.94
N VAL A 51 -2.05 -11.77 28.72
CA VAL A 51 -2.72 -12.78 27.88
C VAL A 51 -1.97 -14.12 27.91
N GLY A 52 -1.85 -14.74 29.09
CA GLY A 52 -1.26 -16.07 29.24
C GLY A 52 -2.18 -17.18 28.71
N GLY A 53 -1.65 -18.10 27.91
CA GLY A 53 -2.34 -19.32 27.45
C GLY A 53 -3.26 -19.13 26.25
N VAL A 54 -4.34 -19.93 26.17
CA VAL A 54 -5.31 -20.07 25.04
C VAL A 54 -5.73 -18.72 24.40
N MET A 55 -5.77 -17.65 25.18
CA MET A 55 -6.10 -16.31 24.71
C MET A 55 -5.07 -15.74 23.70
N GLY A 56 -3.79 -16.14 23.77
CA GLY A 56 -2.77 -15.78 22.77
C GLY A 56 -3.03 -16.41 21.40
N ILE A 57 -3.62 -17.62 21.37
CA ILE A 57 -4.04 -18.29 20.12
C ILE A 57 -5.21 -17.51 19.49
N PHE A 58 -6.19 -17.10 20.28
CA PHE A 58 -7.31 -16.28 19.80
C PHE A 58 -6.87 -14.88 19.34
N ALA A 59 -5.95 -14.25 20.07
CA ALA A 59 -5.36 -12.96 19.69
C ALA A 59 -4.58 -13.07 18.37
N GLY A 60 -3.76 -14.12 18.22
CA GLY A 60 -3.07 -14.41 16.97
C GLY A 60 -4.04 -14.65 15.80
N LEU A 61 -5.14 -15.40 16.02
CA LEU A 61 -6.17 -15.67 15.00
C LEU A 61 -6.88 -14.39 14.58
N GLY A 62 -7.21 -13.53 15.56
CA GLY A 62 -7.77 -12.21 15.33
C GLY A 62 -6.83 -11.33 14.49
N LEU A 63 -5.54 -11.29 14.83
CA LEU A 63 -4.53 -10.55 14.05
C LEU A 63 -4.36 -11.13 12.65
N LEU A 64 -4.43 -12.45 12.50
CA LEU A 64 -4.31 -13.12 11.20
C LEU A 64 -5.49 -12.73 10.30
N ILE A 65 -6.71 -12.71 10.81
CA ILE A 65 -7.89 -12.37 10.00
C ILE A 65 -8.02 -10.86 9.80
N PHE A 66 -8.12 -10.09 10.89
CA PHE A 66 -8.35 -8.65 10.82
C PHE A 66 -7.12 -7.88 10.33
N GLY A 67 -5.91 -8.31 10.69
CA GLY A 67 -4.66 -7.70 10.21
C GLY A 67 -4.50 -7.85 8.70
N ASN A 68 -4.77 -9.04 8.14
CA ASN A 68 -4.76 -9.22 6.69
C ASN A 68 -5.83 -8.37 5.99
N LEU A 69 -7.02 -8.24 6.59
CA LEU A 69 -8.10 -7.42 6.05
C LEU A 69 -7.74 -5.92 6.00
N ILE A 70 -7.17 -5.41 7.09
CA ILE A 70 -6.71 -4.01 7.19
C ILE A 70 -5.58 -3.74 6.21
N ILE A 71 -4.58 -4.62 6.11
CA ILE A 71 -3.45 -4.47 5.17
C ILE A 71 -3.97 -4.43 3.73
N ARG A 72 -4.96 -5.27 3.40
CA ARG A 72 -5.57 -5.29 2.07
C ARG A 72 -6.30 -3.98 1.77
N LEU A 73 -7.10 -3.49 2.71
CA LEU A 73 -7.80 -2.22 2.57
C LEU A 73 -6.80 -1.06 2.39
N TRP A 74 -5.76 -1.01 3.24
CA TRP A 74 -4.74 0.03 3.19
C TRP A 74 -3.92 0.01 1.90
N ALA A 75 -3.56 -1.19 1.42
CA ALA A 75 -2.81 -1.35 0.17
C ALA A 75 -3.64 -0.94 -1.05
N GLU A 76 -4.91 -1.35 -1.14
CA GLU A 76 -5.82 -0.96 -2.24
C GLU A 76 -6.03 0.55 -2.28
N PHE A 77 -6.27 1.19 -1.13
CA PHE A 77 -6.40 2.65 -1.03
C PHE A 77 -5.13 3.38 -1.49
N THR A 78 -3.96 2.91 -1.07
CA THR A 78 -2.67 3.50 -1.46
C THR A 78 -2.48 3.43 -2.98
N VAL A 79 -2.71 2.27 -3.58
CA VAL A 79 -2.62 2.12 -5.05
C VAL A 79 -3.59 3.05 -5.78
N VAL A 80 -4.82 3.20 -5.29
CA VAL A 80 -5.83 4.10 -5.90
C VAL A 80 -5.37 5.55 -5.86
N MET A 81 -4.82 6.02 -4.74
CA MET A 81 -4.30 7.39 -4.61
C MET A 81 -3.22 7.70 -5.66
N PHE A 82 -2.26 6.79 -5.85
CA PHE A 82 -1.22 6.97 -6.86
C PHE A 82 -1.78 6.96 -8.29
N LYS A 83 -2.78 6.13 -8.56
CA LYS A 83 -3.45 6.14 -9.87
C LYS A 83 -4.12 7.50 -10.16
N ILE A 84 -4.75 8.12 -9.16
CA ILE A 84 -5.38 9.45 -9.31
C ILE A 84 -4.33 10.52 -9.58
N GLN A 85 -3.25 10.56 -8.81
CA GLN A 85 -2.16 11.53 -9.00
C GLN A 85 -1.59 11.46 -10.43
N GLN A 86 -1.38 10.25 -10.93
CA GLN A 86 -0.89 10.02 -12.28
C GLN A 86 -1.87 10.48 -13.36
N ASN A 87 -3.17 10.25 -13.14
CA ASN A 87 -4.20 10.63 -14.11
C ASN A 87 -4.39 12.16 -14.17
N THR A 88 -4.33 12.84 -13.02
CA THR A 88 -4.37 14.31 -12.93
C THR A 88 -3.17 14.94 -13.64
N TYR A 89 -1.97 14.38 -13.44
CA TYR A 89 -0.76 14.88 -14.12
C TYR A 89 -0.87 14.77 -15.65
N LYS A 90 -1.30 13.60 -16.16
CA LYS A 90 -1.49 13.39 -17.61
C LYS A 90 -2.53 14.35 -18.21
N THR A 91 -3.59 14.64 -17.45
CA THR A 91 -4.62 15.60 -17.87
C THR A 91 -4.05 17.00 -17.98
N ALA A 92 -3.28 17.45 -16.98
CA ALA A 92 -2.61 18.74 -16.99
C ALA A 92 -1.63 18.88 -18.18
N GLU A 93 -0.83 17.86 -18.44
CA GLU A 93 0.11 17.84 -19.58
C GLU A 93 -0.63 17.92 -20.93
N ARG A 94 -1.71 17.16 -21.10
CA ARG A 94 -2.53 17.20 -22.32
C ARG A 94 -3.18 18.56 -22.53
N ILE A 95 -3.70 19.19 -21.48
CA ILE A 95 -4.29 20.54 -21.57
C ILE A 95 -3.22 21.56 -21.99
N GLY A 96 -2.03 21.51 -21.39
CA GLY A 96 -0.91 22.38 -21.78
C GLY A 96 -0.56 22.26 -23.26
N TYR A 97 -0.48 21.02 -23.76
CA TYR A 97 -0.24 20.76 -25.18
C TYR A 97 -1.35 21.33 -26.09
N LEU A 98 -2.63 21.15 -25.72
CA LEU A 98 -3.76 21.68 -26.49
C LEU A 98 -3.78 23.21 -26.53
N ILE A 99 -3.42 23.88 -25.43
CA ILE A 99 -3.31 25.34 -25.38
C ILE A 99 -2.17 25.81 -26.30
N GLU A 100 -1.01 25.14 -26.26
CA GLU A 100 0.12 25.49 -27.12
C GLU A 100 -0.16 25.20 -28.59
N GLN A 101 -0.85 24.11 -28.89
CA GLN A 101 -1.34 23.79 -30.24
C GLN A 101 -2.33 24.85 -30.72
N ASN A 102 -3.30 25.25 -29.90
CA ASN A 102 -4.27 26.30 -30.24
C ASN A 102 -3.60 27.68 -30.36
N ARG A 103 -2.49 27.94 -29.65
CA ARG A 103 -1.69 29.15 -29.84
C ARG A 103 -0.95 29.13 -31.19
N LYS A 104 -0.41 27.99 -31.59
CA LYS A 104 0.43 27.85 -32.80
C LYS A 104 -0.39 27.71 -34.08
N TYR A 105 -1.55 27.06 -33.98
CA TYR A 105 -2.54 26.88 -35.03
C TYR A 105 -3.90 27.24 -34.45
N PRO A 106 -4.19 28.55 -34.29
CA PRO A 106 -5.51 28.97 -33.83
C PRO A 106 -6.53 28.36 -34.78
N ARG A 107 -7.52 27.66 -34.21
CA ARG A 107 -8.68 27.23 -35.00
C ARG A 107 -9.26 28.50 -35.60
N GLN A 108 -9.05 28.72 -36.89
CA GLN A 108 -9.79 29.72 -37.63
C GLN A 108 -11.24 29.33 -37.47
N GLY A 109 -12.01 30.22 -36.84
CA GLY A 109 -13.39 29.95 -36.48
C GLY A 109 -14.20 29.50 -37.71
N GLU A 110 -15.19 28.64 -37.45
CA GLU A 110 -16.41 28.63 -38.25
C GLU A 110 -17.07 30.01 -38.21
#